data_AF-A0A3D2JCR3-F1
#
_entry.id   AF-A0A3D2JCR3-F1
#
_cell.length_a   1.000
_cell.length_b   1.000
_cell.length_c   1.000
_cell.angle_alpha   90.00
_cell.angle_beta   90.00
_cell.angle_gamma   90.00
#
_symmetry.space_group_name_H-M   'P 1'
#
loop_
_entity.id
_entity.type
_entity.pdbx_description
1 polymer ?
#
loop_
_entity_poly.entity_id
_entity_poly.type
_entity_poly.pdbx_seq_one_letter_code
_entity_poly.pdbx_strand_id
1 'polypeptide(L)'
;TVEDILIRYHRMIGDETLWVPGEDHAGIATQTVVERLLMKEGTDRHKLGREKFIERVWQWVNQYKSRIQDQHRRLGASCDWSRERFT
;
A
#
# COMPACT_ATOMS: atom_id res chain seq x y z
N THR A 1 10.17 -2.16 11.27
CA THR A 1 11.28 -2.62 12.13
C THR A 1 11.02 -2.36 13.60
N VAL A 2 10.74 -1.11 14.01
CA VAL A 2 10.42 -0.81 15.42
C VAL A 2 9.14 -1.50 15.87
N GLU A 3 8.05 -1.39 15.09
CA GLU A 3 6.78 -2.05 15.41
C GLU A 3 6.95 -3.57 15.50
N ASP A 4 7.69 -4.17 14.57
CA ASP A 4 7.95 -5.61 14.56
C ASP A 4 8.75 -6.06 15.80
N ILE A 5 9.75 -5.28 16.23
CA ILE A 5 10.52 -5.57 17.45
C ILE A 5 9.60 -5.55 18.67
N LEU A 6 8.75 -4.53 18.80
CA LEU A 6 7.81 -4.42 19.92
C LEU A 6 6.82 -5.60 19.94
N ILE A 7 6.26 -5.92 18.78
CA ILE A 7 5.31 -7.03 18.65
C ILE A 7 5.95 -8.36 19.02
N ARG A 8 7.17 -8.63 18.55
CA ARG A 8 7.89 -9.86 18.89
C ARG A 8 8.22 -9.92 20.37
N TYR A 9 8.74 -8.83 20.94
CA TYR A 9 9.10 -8.77 22.36
C TYR A 9 7.89 -9.06 23.25
N HIS A 10 6.79 -8.33 23.07
CA HIS A 10 5.57 -8.50 23.85
C HIS A 10 4.96 -9.91 23.69
N ARG A 11 4.98 -10.46 22.47
CA ARG A 11 4.53 -11.84 22.21
C ARG A 11 5.39 -12.87 22.95
N MET A 12 6.70 -12.65 23.06
CA MET A 12 7.62 -13.57 23.73
C MET A 12 7.50 -13.53 25.27
N ILE A 13 7.11 -12.39 25.85
CA ILE A 13 6.89 -12.27 27.31
C ILE A 13 5.47 -12.66 27.74
N GLY A 14 4.62 -13.10 26.81
CA GLY A 14 3.29 -13.65 27.08
C GLY A 14 2.13 -12.67 26.92
N ASP A 15 2.36 -11.47 26.41
CA ASP A 15 1.29 -10.50 26.18
C ASP A 15 0.46 -10.87 24.94
N GLU A 16 -0.84 -10.59 24.99
CA GLU A 16 -1.72 -10.69 23.83
C GLU A 16 -1.42 -9.57 22.82
N THR A 17 -0.62 -9.88 21.81
CA THR A 17 -0.24 -8.93 20.76
C THR A 17 -1.03 -9.13 19.47
N LEU A 18 -1.51 -8.04 18.87
CA LEU A 18 -2.06 -8.03 17.51
C LEU A 18 -1.47 -6.87 16.71
N TRP A 19 -0.93 -7.17 15.54
CA TRP A 19 -0.47 -6.18 14.57
C TRP A 19 -1.17 -6.39 13.23
N VAL A 20 -2.06 -5.47 12.89
CA VAL A 20 -2.86 -5.54 11.66
C VAL A 20 -2.15 -4.76 10.55
N PRO A 21 -1.75 -5.41 9.44
CA PRO A 21 -1.18 -4.70 8.30
C PRO A 21 -2.28 -4.04 7.46
N GLY A 22 -1.93 -2.96 6.78
CA GLY A 22 -2.79 -2.40 5.75
C GLY A 22 -2.13 -1.28 4.96
N GLU A 23 -2.72 -0.99 3.80
CA GLU A 23 -2.27 0.04 2.87
C GLU A 23 -3.37 1.08 2.65
N ASP A 24 -2.95 2.32 2.39
CA ASP A 24 -3.85 3.44 2.11
C ASP A 24 -3.85 3.79 0.63
N HIS A 25 -5.03 3.96 0.01
CA HIS A 25 -5.15 4.50 -1.35
C HIS A 25 -4.59 5.92 -1.49
N ALA A 26 -4.43 6.66 -0.40
CA ALA A 26 -3.76 7.96 -0.35
C ALA A 26 -4.33 9.02 -1.33
N GLY A 27 -5.64 8.96 -1.61
CA GLY A 27 -6.43 9.85 -2.47
C GLY A 27 -5.65 10.79 -3.40
N ILE A 28 -5.48 12.05 -2.97
CA ILE A 28 -4.84 13.12 -3.75
C ILE A 28 -3.37 12.82 -4.07
N ALA A 29 -2.65 12.15 -3.17
CA ALA A 29 -1.24 11.82 -3.38
C ALA A 29 -1.10 10.80 -4.51
N THR A 30 -1.90 9.73 -4.50
CA THR A 30 -1.93 8.74 -5.59
C THR A 30 -2.36 9.39 -6.90
N GLN A 31 -3.40 10.21 -6.87
CA GLN A 31 -3.85 10.94 -8.06
C GLN A 31 -2.73 11.80 -8.66
N THR A 32 -2.01 12.56 -7.84
CA THR A 32 -0.90 13.43 -8.29
C THR A 32 0.24 12.62 -8.92
N VAL A 33 0.56 11.45 -8.36
CA VAL A 33 1.58 10.57 -8.93
C VAL A 33 1.12 10.02 -10.28
N VAL A 34 -0.13 9.54 -10.38
CA VAL A 34 -0.68 9.02 -11.64
C VAL A 34 -0.75 10.11 -12.70
N GLU A 35 -1.19 11.32 -12.37
CA GLU A 35 -1.18 12.46 -13.29
C GLU A 35 0.23 12.78 -13.80
N ARG A 36 1.26 12.72 -12.93
CA ARG A 36 2.65 12.90 -13.35
C ARG A 36 3.14 11.82 -14.31
N LEU A 37 2.69 10.57 -14.15
CA LEU A 37 3.02 9.49 -15.09
C LEU A 37 2.33 9.70 -16.43
N LEU A 38 1.05 10.07 -16.42
CA LEU A 38 0.31 10.38 -17.64
C LEU A 38 0.96 11.53 -18.43
N MET A 39 1.41 12.58 -17.73
CA MET A 39 2.15 13.68 -18.37
C MET A 39 3.43 13.19 -19.05
N LYS A 40 4.17 12.25 -18.45
CA LYS A 40 5.37 11.65 -19.06
C LYS A 40 5.04 10.79 -20.29
N GLU A 41 3.83 10.23 -20.34
CA GLU A 41 3.29 9.50 -21.49
C GLU A 41 2.66 10.42 -22.54
N GLY A 42 2.70 11.74 -22.35
CA GLY A 42 2.17 12.73 -23.29
C GLY A 42 0.64 12.90 -23.24
N THR A 43 -0.02 12.38 -22.22
CA THR A 43 -1.46 12.49 -22.02
C THR A 43 -1.81 13.13 -20.68
N ASP A 44 -3.09 13.31 -20.39
CA ASP A 44 -3.59 13.84 -19.13
C ASP A 44 -4.93 13.20 -18.77
N ARG A 45 -5.37 13.41 -17.52
CA ARG A 45 -6.64 12.85 -17.02
C ARG A 45 -7.87 13.34 -17.79
N HIS A 46 -7.82 14.53 -18.38
CA HIS A 46 -8.94 15.13 -19.09
C HIS A 46 -9.09 14.49 -20.46
N LYS A 47 -7.98 14.21 -21.15
CA LYS A 47 -7.95 13.46 -22.41
C LYS A 47 -8.36 12.00 -22.25
N LEU A 48 -8.00 11.37 -21.12
CA LEU A 48 -8.38 9.98 -20.83
C LEU A 48 -9.85 9.80 -20.46
N GLY A 49 -10.43 10.80 -19.79
CA GLY A 49 -11.76 10.68 -19.19
C GLY A 49 -11.74 9.91 -17.87
N ARG A 50 -12.83 10.04 -17.11
CA ARG A 50 -12.92 9.58 -15.71
C ARG A 50 -12.71 8.07 -15.55
N GLU A 51 -13.38 7.25 -16.37
CA GLU A 51 -13.35 5.79 -16.22
C GLU A 51 -11.96 5.23 -16.45
N LYS A 52 -11.31 5.61 -17.55
CA LYS A 52 -9.93 5.19 -17.86
C LYS A 52 -8.93 5.72 -16.84
N PHE A 53 -9.15 6.92 -16.32
CA PHE A 53 -8.32 7.47 -15.25
C PHE A 53 -8.42 6.63 -13.97
N ILE A 54 -9.64 6.25 -13.55
CA ILE A 54 -9.87 5.40 -12.38
C ILE A 54 -9.22 4.03 -12.58
N GLU A 55 -9.35 3.43 -13.76
CA GLU A 55 -8.68 2.17 -14.09
C GLU A 55 -7.16 2.28 -13.93
N ARG A 56 -6.57 3.37 -14.44
CA ARG A 56 -5.13 3.62 -14.31
C ARG A 56 -4.69 3.79 -12.86
N VAL A 57 -5.50 4.47 -12.04
CA VAL A 57 -5.25 4.60 -10.60
C VAL A 57 -5.25 3.22 -9.93
N TRP A 58 -6.23 2.36 -10.23
CA TRP A 58 -6.27 1.00 -9.67
C TRP A 58 -5.10 0.13 -10.12
N GLN A 59 -4.66 0.24 -11.39
CA GLN A 59 -3.47 -0.45 -11.86
C GLN A 59 -2.23 -0.04 -11.06
N TRP A 60 -2.08 1.27 -10.81
CA TRP A 60 -0.98 1.79 -9.98
C TRP A 60 -1.08 1.29 -8.53
N VAL A 61 -2.25 1.43 -7.90
CA VAL A 61 -2.48 0.97 -6.52
C VAL A 61 -2.16 -0.51 -6.38
N ASN A 62 -2.66 -1.37 -7.26
CA ASN A 62 -2.44 -2.82 -7.17
C ASN A 62 -0.95 -3.18 -7.32
N GLN A 63 -0.24 -2.53 -8.25
CA GLN A 63 1.19 -2.75 -8.45
C GLN A 63 2.00 -2.38 -7.20
N TYR A 64 1.73 -1.22 -6.61
CA TYR A 64 2.49 -0.74 -5.47
C TYR A 64 2.09 -1.40 -4.16
N LYS A 65 0.80 -1.74 -3.99
CA LYS A 65 0.30 -2.51 -2.86
C LYS A 65 1.05 -3.84 -2.73
N SER A 66 1.07 -4.64 -3.80
CA SER A 66 1.81 -5.91 -3.82
C SER A 66 3.30 -5.69 -3.53
N ARG A 67 3.93 -4.67 -4.12
CA ARG A 67 5.34 -4.36 -3.87
C ARG A 67 5.64 -3.99 -2.41
N ILE A 68 4.77 -3.19 -1.78
CA ILE A 68 4.90 -2.78 -0.37
C ILE A 68 4.79 -4.01 0.53
N GLN A 69 3.83 -4.90 0.27
CA GLN A 69 3.68 -6.15 1.02
C GLN A 69 4.91 -7.04 0.89
N ASP A 70 5.41 -7.22 -0.33
CA ASP A 70 6.60 -8.03 -0.57
C ASP A 70 7.84 -7.47 0.15
N GLN A 71 7.99 -6.14 0.20
CA GLN A 71 9.05 -5.49 0.97
C GLN A 71 8.95 -5.84 2.45
N HIS A 72 7.76 -5.71 3.06
CA HIS A 72 7.55 -6.04 4.46
C HIS A 72 7.75 -7.52 4.77
N ARG A 73 7.26 -8.41 3.91
CA ARG A 73 7.44 -9.87 4.03
C ARG A 73 8.93 -10.25 3.95
N ARG A 74 9.67 -9.67 3.00
CA ARG A 74 11.12 -9.89 2.87
C ARG A 74 11.93 -9.37 4.06
N LEU A 75 11.46 -8.30 4.70
CA LEU A 75 12.04 -7.79 5.94
C LEU A 75 11.68 -8.63 7.18
N GLY A 76 10.79 -9.62 7.04
CA GLY A 76 10.39 -10.50 8.12
C GLY A 76 9.34 -9.90 9.06
N ALA A 77 8.52 -8.95 8.59
CA ALA A 77 7.45 -8.37 9.39
C ALA A 77 6.47 -9.46 9.88
N SER A 78 6.30 -9.53 11.20
CA SER A 78 5.50 -10.54 11.91
C SER A 78 4.05 -10.13 12.17
N CYS A 79 3.53 -9.22 11.35
CA CYS A 79 2.13 -8.81 11.37
C CYS A 79 1.19 -9.94 10.92
N ASP A 80 -0.10 -9.81 11.27
CA ASP A 80 -1.13 -10.76 10.89
C ASP A 80 -1.59 -10.52 9.45
N TRP A 81 -0.88 -11.12 8.51
CA TRP A 81 -1.19 -11.07 7.08
C TRP A 81 -2.59 -11.60 6.71
N SER A 82 -3.26 -12.35 7.58
CA SER A 82 -4.64 -12.81 7.33
C SER A 82 -5.68 -11.71 7.52
N ARG A 83 -5.31 -10.62 8.21
CA ARG A 83 -6.18 -9.49 8.54
C ARG A 83 -5.85 -8.21 7.77
N GLU A 84 -5.19 -8.35 6.62
CA GLU A 84 -4.83 -7.22 5.77
C GLU A 84 -6.04 -6.31 5.47
N ARG A 85 -5.80 -4.99 5.51
CA ARG A 85 -6.79 -3.94 5.22
C ARG A 85 -6.32 -3.02 4.11
N PHE A 86 -7.27 -2.52 3.34
CA PHE A 86 -7.03 -1.51 2.32
C PHE A 86 -8.16 -0.48 2.38
N THR A 87 -7.83 0.81 2.37
CA THR A 87 -8.79 1.93 2.32
C THR A 87 -8.96 2.45 0.92
#